data_AF-A0AAJ2MLT1-F1
#
_entry.id   AF-A0AAJ2MLT1-F1
#
_cell.length_a   1.000
_cell.length_b   1.000
_cell.length_c   1.000
_cell.angle_alpha   90.00
_cell.angle_beta   90.00
_cell.angle_gamma   90.00
#
_symmetry.space_group_name_H-M   'P 1'
#
loop_
_entity.id
_entity.type
_entity.pdbx_description
1 polymer ?
#
loop_
_entity_poly.entity_id
_entity_poly.type
_entity_poly.pdbx_seq_one_letter_code
_entity_poly.pdbx_strand_id
1 'polypeptide(L)'
;MQKYSNISKKERILQIIAIFSLFIGLSSVNFEHVLPEGVSYSTPVSFLLLAYRIVGFFSLFYLALIFVKNKDIWMMKVSGRSRGENKLLDWKRIIAVPCVLIAYYLFHLPMILVENINNAAFRADYISLNLNLLVERYFPLACVLLLAIGLVTHIPENKKLKKVSNIAADIKVEHFYMALLTSVAFLDHMTRRLVWNTGFGPTNSAGNLRLVYVANNIVGRDDFLRLYGNFLFAFIVICVLSYFIVKGVQAFKANKVNCSMALTSSLLLALIFNYFIQASMRVEAAPMIYGYVVAGVSLFQILVLTLIFMAIYLLLNRYMIATAVIILVFGSFTVGNAIKFSERQEPIYVSELSWLMNLKSLLSFVDLKLVAVAATVLLVLVTLVILLS
;
A
#
# COMPACT_ATOMS: atom_id res chain seq x y z
N MET A 1 -17.66 19.53 -19.58
CA MET A 1 -17.90 18.96 -18.23
C MET A 1 -19.40 19.00 -17.98
N GLN A 2 -20.03 17.83 -17.76
CA GLN A 2 -21.43 17.55 -17.33
C GLN A 2 -22.10 16.52 -18.26
N LYS A 3 -21.85 15.24 -18.00
CA LYS A 3 -22.75 14.13 -18.41
C LYS A 3 -22.54 12.88 -17.54
N TYR A 4 -22.37 13.02 -16.22
CA TYR A 4 -22.16 11.87 -15.33
C TYR A 4 -22.71 12.11 -13.92
N SER A 5 -23.98 12.50 -13.80
CA SER A 5 -24.64 12.71 -12.51
C SER A 5 -25.77 11.70 -12.23
N ASN A 6 -25.72 10.50 -12.82
CA ASN A 6 -26.57 9.40 -12.37
C ASN A 6 -25.95 8.04 -12.74
N ILE A 7 -25.16 7.46 -11.82
CA ILE A 7 -24.76 6.06 -11.93
C ILE A 7 -26.03 5.23 -11.67
N SER A 8 -26.49 4.49 -12.68
CA SER A 8 -27.68 3.65 -12.55
C SER A 8 -27.51 2.64 -11.41
N LYS A 9 -28.61 2.27 -10.74
CA LYS A 9 -28.59 1.24 -9.68
C LYS A 9 -27.93 -0.06 -10.16
N LYS A 10 -28.18 -0.44 -11.41
CA LYS A 10 -27.54 -1.59 -12.08
C LYS A 10 -26.03 -1.48 -12.08
N GLU A 11 -25.50 -0.31 -12.45
CA GLU A 11 -24.05 -0.10 -12.57
C GLU A 11 -23.35 -0.16 -11.21
N ARG A 12 -23.97 0.36 -10.14
CA ARG A 12 -23.43 0.22 -8.78
C ARG A 12 -23.32 -1.25 -8.35
N ILE A 13 -24.32 -2.06 -8.70
CA ILE A 13 -24.31 -3.50 -8.41
C ILE A 13 -23.17 -4.19 -9.16
N LEU A 14 -22.97 -3.88 -10.45
CA LEU A 14 -21.87 -4.43 -11.24
C LEU A 14 -20.50 -4.04 -10.68
N GLN A 15 -20.33 -2.82 -10.19
CA GLN A 15 -19.10 -2.38 -9.53
C GLN A 15 -18.83 -3.13 -8.22
N ILE A 16 -19.88 -3.41 -7.43
CA ILE A 16 -19.75 -4.25 -6.23
C ILE A 16 -19.33 -5.69 -6.62
N ILE A 17 -19.97 -6.26 -7.64
CA ILE A 17 -19.60 -7.59 -8.17
C ILE A 17 -18.14 -7.59 -8.64
N ALA A 18 -17.67 -6.51 -9.29
CA ALA A 18 -16.27 -6.39 -9.70
C ALA A 18 -15.29 -6.45 -8.52
N ILE A 19 -15.60 -5.79 -7.39
CA ILE A 19 -14.78 -5.83 -6.18
C ILE A 19 -14.80 -7.24 -5.56
N PHE A 20 -15.96 -7.91 -5.51
CA PHE A 20 -16.04 -9.30 -5.05
C PHE A 20 -15.25 -10.25 -5.95
N SER A 21 -15.36 -10.10 -7.28
CA SER A 21 -14.59 -10.89 -8.24
C SER A 21 -13.08 -10.64 -8.09
N LEU A 22 -12.67 -9.41 -7.77
CA LEU A 22 -11.28 -9.09 -7.45
C LEU A 22 -10.81 -9.85 -6.21
N PHE A 23 -11.58 -9.83 -5.12
CA PHE A 23 -11.26 -10.58 -3.91
C PHE A 23 -11.16 -12.09 -4.18
N ILE A 24 -12.20 -12.67 -4.81
CA ILE A 24 -12.26 -14.12 -5.05
C ILE A 24 -11.14 -14.57 -5.99
N GLY A 25 -10.89 -13.81 -7.06
CA GLY A 25 -9.80 -14.07 -8.00
C GLY A 25 -8.44 -14.08 -7.30
N LEU A 26 -8.12 -13.05 -6.52
CA LEU A 26 -6.80 -12.94 -5.88
C LEU A 26 -6.63 -13.93 -4.70
N SER A 27 -7.65 -14.09 -3.86
CA SER A 27 -7.56 -15.00 -2.70
C SER A 27 -7.45 -16.46 -3.13
N SER A 28 -8.07 -16.85 -4.26
CA SER A 28 -7.93 -18.20 -4.82
C SER A 28 -6.49 -18.57 -5.17
N VAL A 29 -5.67 -17.58 -5.54
CA VAL A 29 -4.22 -17.74 -5.81
C VAL A 29 -3.40 -17.72 -4.51
N ASN A 30 -3.81 -16.89 -3.54
CA ASN A 30 -3.09 -16.74 -2.27
C ASN A 30 -3.16 -18.00 -1.38
N PHE A 31 -4.27 -18.74 -1.37
CA PHE A 31 -4.40 -19.92 -0.50
C PHE A 31 -3.36 -21.00 -0.77
N GLU A 32 -2.79 -21.06 -1.97
CA GLU A 32 -1.72 -22.02 -2.30
C GLU A 32 -0.38 -21.66 -1.66
N HIS A 33 -0.13 -20.37 -1.42
CA HIS A 33 1.19 -19.87 -1.04
C HIS A 33 1.20 -19.20 0.34
N VAL A 34 0.11 -19.35 1.12
CA VAL A 34 -0.03 -18.77 2.46
C VAL A 34 0.42 -19.72 3.57
N LEU A 35 0.29 -21.03 3.34
CA LEU A 35 0.71 -22.03 4.32
C LEU A 35 2.25 -22.07 4.39
N PRO A 36 2.84 -22.08 5.59
CA PRO A 36 4.27 -22.31 5.74
C PRO A 36 4.61 -23.76 5.34
N GLU A 37 5.89 -23.98 5.08
CA GLU A 37 6.39 -25.32 4.74
C GLU A 37 6.04 -26.34 5.82
N GLY A 38 5.63 -27.54 5.39
CA GLY A 38 5.21 -28.61 6.30
C GLY A 38 3.78 -28.48 6.83
N VAL A 39 3.06 -27.40 6.51
CA VAL A 39 1.63 -27.25 6.81
C VAL A 39 0.80 -27.58 5.56
N SER A 40 -0.21 -28.44 5.71
CA SER A 40 -1.09 -28.86 4.61
C SER A 40 -2.56 -28.67 4.93
N TYR A 41 -3.39 -28.56 3.90
CA TYR A 41 -4.84 -28.56 4.08
C TYR A 41 -5.37 -29.98 4.27
N SER A 42 -6.34 -30.14 5.15
CA SER A 42 -7.10 -31.40 5.25
C SER A 42 -7.83 -31.73 3.94
N THR A 43 -8.07 -33.01 3.67
CA THR A 43 -8.72 -33.47 2.43
C THR A 43 -10.04 -32.76 2.11
N PRO A 44 -10.97 -32.55 3.07
CA PRO A 44 -12.20 -31.81 2.80
C PRO A 44 -11.95 -30.34 2.43
N VAL A 45 -10.99 -29.69 3.07
CA VAL A 45 -10.62 -28.29 2.77
C VAL A 45 -9.95 -28.19 1.40
N SER A 46 -9.09 -29.15 1.05
CA SER A 46 -8.47 -29.23 -0.27
C SER A 46 -9.51 -29.36 -1.39
N PHE A 47 -10.55 -30.17 -1.20
CA PHE A 47 -11.67 -30.25 -2.16
C PHE A 47 -12.44 -28.94 -2.28
N LEU A 48 -12.73 -28.29 -1.14
CA LEU A 48 -13.39 -26.98 -1.13
C LEU A 48 -12.53 -25.91 -1.82
N LEU A 49 -11.21 -25.94 -1.61
CA LEU A 49 -10.26 -25.05 -2.29
C LEU A 49 -10.23 -25.29 -3.80
N LEU A 50 -10.34 -26.53 -4.26
CA LEU A 50 -10.45 -26.83 -5.70
C LEU A 50 -11.70 -26.18 -6.30
N ALA A 51 -12.86 -26.34 -5.66
CA ALA A 51 -14.10 -25.68 -6.09
C ALA A 51 -13.94 -24.15 -6.04
N TYR A 52 -13.31 -23.62 -5.00
CA TYR A 52 -13.04 -22.19 -4.86
C TYR A 52 -12.11 -21.64 -5.95
N ARG A 53 -11.09 -22.40 -6.38
CA ARG A 53 -10.21 -22.05 -7.50
C ARG A 53 -10.97 -21.96 -8.82
N ILE A 54 -11.94 -22.85 -9.05
CA ILE A 54 -12.81 -22.77 -10.24
C ILE A 54 -13.61 -21.45 -10.23
N VAL A 55 -14.20 -21.09 -9.10
CA VAL A 55 -14.89 -19.80 -8.94
C VAL A 55 -13.92 -18.62 -9.11
N GLY A 56 -12.70 -18.73 -8.58
CA GLY A 56 -11.59 -17.80 -8.78
C GLY A 56 -11.27 -17.58 -10.25
N PHE A 57 -11.16 -18.64 -11.03
CA PHE A 57 -10.91 -18.58 -12.47
C PHE A 57 -12.01 -17.80 -13.21
N PHE A 58 -13.29 -18.10 -12.94
CA PHE A 58 -14.40 -17.35 -13.53
C PHE A 58 -14.43 -15.88 -13.08
N SER A 59 -14.00 -15.61 -11.84
CA SER A 59 -13.88 -14.24 -11.32
C SER A 59 -12.79 -13.45 -12.06
N LEU A 60 -11.62 -14.07 -12.33
CA LEU A 60 -10.56 -13.47 -13.14
C LEU A 60 -11.00 -13.25 -14.60
N PHE A 61 -11.76 -14.21 -15.18
CA PHE A 61 -12.36 -14.03 -16.50
C PHE A 61 -13.33 -12.86 -16.55
N TYR A 62 -14.15 -12.67 -15.51
CA TYR A 62 -15.04 -11.52 -15.38
C TYR A 62 -14.27 -10.19 -15.32
N LEU A 63 -13.16 -10.14 -14.59
CA LEU A 63 -12.29 -8.95 -14.55
C LEU A 63 -11.65 -8.66 -15.92
N ALA A 64 -11.22 -9.70 -16.65
CA ALA A 64 -10.73 -9.55 -18.03
C ALA A 64 -11.83 -9.00 -18.94
N LEU A 65 -13.09 -9.43 -18.77
CA LEU A 65 -14.23 -8.87 -19.50
C LEU A 65 -14.47 -7.40 -19.17
N ILE A 66 -14.35 -6.98 -17.91
CA ILE A 66 -14.38 -5.55 -17.52
C ILE A 66 -13.28 -4.78 -18.24
N PHE A 67 -12.07 -5.33 -18.26
CA PHE A 67 -10.93 -4.69 -18.92
C PHE A 67 -11.18 -4.50 -20.43
N VAL A 68 -11.71 -5.52 -21.11
CA VAL A 68 -12.10 -5.45 -22.53
C VAL A 68 -13.24 -4.46 -22.76
N LYS A 69 -14.28 -4.46 -21.92
CA LYS A 69 -15.41 -3.52 -22.01
C LYS A 69 -14.92 -2.08 -21.97
N ASN A 70 -13.98 -1.80 -21.08
CA ASN A 70 -13.50 -0.45 -20.77
C ASN A 70 -12.22 -0.08 -21.51
N LYS A 71 -11.89 -0.73 -22.64
CA LYS A 71 -10.67 -0.45 -23.42
C LYS A 71 -10.47 1.02 -23.80
N ASP A 72 -11.57 1.77 -23.96
CA ASP A 72 -11.54 3.19 -24.30
C ASP A 72 -10.96 4.09 -23.18
N ILE A 73 -10.82 3.59 -21.94
CA ILE A 73 -10.13 4.34 -20.87
C ILE A 73 -8.64 4.57 -21.18
N TRP A 74 -8.07 3.81 -22.10
CA TRP A 74 -6.66 3.92 -22.53
C TRP A 74 -6.48 4.79 -23.75
N MET A 75 -7.57 5.31 -24.33
CA MET A 75 -7.56 6.07 -25.58
C MET A 75 -7.88 7.54 -25.32
N MET A 76 -7.22 8.43 -26.06
CA MET A 76 -7.59 9.83 -26.20
C MET A 76 -8.21 10.09 -27.57
N LYS A 77 -9.22 10.95 -27.61
CA LYS A 77 -9.80 11.43 -28.87
C LYS A 77 -8.95 12.57 -29.39
N VAL A 78 -8.46 12.46 -30.62
CA VAL A 78 -7.78 13.56 -31.32
C VAL A 78 -8.74 14.14 -32.34
N SER A 79 -9.14 15.39 -32.14
CA SER A 79 -9.98 16.11 -33.10
C SER A 79 -9.16 16.46 -34.34
N GLY A 80 -9.31 15.67 -35.41
CA GLY A 80 -8.83 16.02 -36.74
C GLY A 80 -9.81 16.93 -37.49
N ARG A 81 -9.31 17.76 -38.41
CA ARG A 81 -10.10 18.62 -39.33
C ARG A 81 -10.96 17.83 -40.34
N SER A 82 -10.82 16.51 -40.42
CA SER A 82 -11.56 15.64 -41.33
C SER A 82 -12.42 14.65 -40.54
N ARG A 83 -13.56 14.27 -41.12
CA ARG A 83 -14.73 13.55 -40.56
C ARG A 83 -14.50 12.20 -39.84
N GLY A 84 -13.28 11.81 -39.52
CA GLY A 84 -12.94 10.61 -38.74
C GLY A 84 -12.36 10.96 -37.37
N GLU A 85 -13.01 10.51 -36.29
CA GLU A 85 -12.41 10.54 -34.94
C GLU A 85 -11.27 9.52 -34.85
N ASN A 86 -10.01 9.96 -34.99
CA ASN A 86 -8.87 9.09 -34.70
C ASN A 86 -8.71 8.94 -33.18
N LYS A 87 -8.77 7.69 -32.69
CA LYS A 87 -8.45 7.33 -31.30
C LYS A 87 -6.96 6.95 -31.24
N LEU A 88 -6.20 7.62 -30.37
CA LEU A 88 -4.80 7.30 -30.08
C LEU A 88 -4.62 6.86 -28.62
N LEU A 89 -3.57 6.10 -28.33
CA LEU A 89 -3.25 5.69 -26.96
C LEU A 89 -2.89 6.91 -26.10
N ASP A 90 -3.48 7.01 -24.90
CA ASP A 90 -3.15 8.03 -23.91
C ASP A 90 -1.93 7.60 -23.09
N TRP A 91 -0.75 7.99 -23.56
CA TRP A 91 0.54 7.61 -22.97
C TRP A 91 0.67 8.04 -21.50
N LYS A 92 -0.01 9.11 -21.06
CA LYS A 92 0.00 9.54 -19.65
C LYS A 92 -0.68 8.53 -18.73
N ARG A 93 -1.71 7.83 -19.22
CA ARG A 93 -2.38 6.76 -18.47
C ARG A 93 -1.56 5.47 -18.51
N ILE A 94 -0.93 5.18 -19.64
CA ILE A 94 -0.15 3.96 -19.83
C ILE A 94 1.12 3.98 -18.98
N ILE A 95 1.89 5.08 -18.99
CA ILE A 95 3.07 5.25 -18.12
C ILE A 95 2.73 5.11 -16.64
N ALA A 96 1.51 5.46 -16.23
CA ALA A 96 1.13 5.36 -14.82
C ALA A 96 1.15 3.90 -14.30
N VAL A 97 1.04 2.89 -15.16
CA VAL A 97 1.09 1.46 -14.78
C VAL A 97 2.44 1.09 -14.15
N PRO A 98 3.60 1.24 -14.83
CA PRO A 98 4.89 0.98 -14.20
C PRO A 98 5.17 1.93 -13.03
N CYS A 99 4.69 3.18 -13.08
CA CYS A 99 4.84 4.10 -11.93
C CYS A 99 4.14 3.59 -10.67
N VAL A 100 2.96 2.96 -10.76
CA VAL A 100 2.27 2.37 -9.61
C VAL A 100 3.10 1.24 -8.99
N LEU A 101 3.73 0.39 -9.83
CA LEU A 101 4.57 -0.70 -9.33
C LEU A 101 5.84 -0.20 -8.66
N ILE A 102 6.50 0.80 -9.25
CA ILE A 102 7.67 1.46 -8.66
C ILE A 102 7.29 2.14 -7.34
N ALA A 103 6.16 2.85 -7.30
CA ALA A 103 5.68 3.50 -6.09
C ALA A 103 5.37 2.47 -4.98
N TYR A 104 4.81 1.32 -5.33
CA TYR A 104 4.60 0.23 -4.37
C TYR A 104 5.93 -0.34 -3.83
N TYR A 105 6.94 -0.52 -4.69
CA TYR A 105 8.27 -0.92 -4.23
C TYR A 105 8.89 0.12 -3.27
N LEU A 106 8.76 1.42 -3.58
CA LEU A 106 9.24 2.48 -2.69
C LEU A 106 8.51 2.48 -1.34
N PHE A 107 7.24 2.09 -1.29
CA PHE A 107 6.51 1.87 -0.04
C PHE A 107 7.07 0.66 0.74
N HIS A 108 7.49 -0.39 0.04
CA HIS A 108 8.03 -1.61 0.65
C HIS A 108 9.45 -1.41 1.23
N LEU A 109 10.24 -0.48 0.67
CA LEU A 109 11.64 -0.27 1.04
C LEU A 109 11.86 0.13 2.51
N PRO A 110 11.14 1.11 3.09
CA PRO A 110 11.24 1.44 4.52
C PRO A 110 10.96 0.25 5.44
N MET A 111 10.05 -0.66 5.06
CA MET A 111 9.74 -1.86 5.85
C MET A 111 10.91 -2.84 5.87
N ILE A 112 11.57 -3.06 4.73
CA ILE A 112 12.79 -3.90 4.65
C ILE A 112 13.89 -3.33 5.54
N LEU A 113 14.10 -2.01 5.46
CA LEU A 113 15.14 -1.34 6.24
C LEU A 113 14.87 -1.40 7.74
N VAL A 114 13.61 -1.25 8.14
CA VAL A 114 13.14 -1.42 9.53
C VAL A 114 13.41 -2.84 10.02
N GLU A 115 13.03 -3.87 9.25
CA GLU A 115 13.27 -5.27 9.64
C GLU A 115 14.76 -5.62 9.82
N ASN A 116 15.65 -4.87 9.16
CA ASN A 116 17.09 -5.11 9.16
C ASN A 116 17.92 -4.08 9.93
N ILE A 117 17.28 -3.21 10.71
CA ILE A 117 17.96 -2.05 11.28
C ILE A 117 19.08 -2.41 12.27
N ASN A 118 18.90 -3.50 13.01
CA ASN A 118 19.88 -4.04 13.95
C ASN A 118 20.63 -5.26 13.38
N ASN A 119 20.49 -5.53 12.08
CA ASN A 119 21.16 -6.65 11.42
C ASN A 119 22.58 -6.23 11.00
N ALA A 120 23.59 -6.59 11.79
CA ALA A 120 24.99 -6.30 11.49
C ALA A 120 25.50 -6.97 10.20
N ALA A 121 24.84 -8.04 9.74
CA ALA A 121 25.16 -8.71 8.49
C ALA A 121 24.45 -8.10 7.27
N PHE A 122 23.51 -7.17 7.48
CA PHE A 122 22.79 -6.51 6.39
C PHE A 122 23.73 -5.60 5.60
N ARG A 123 23.84 -5.86 4.29
CA ARG A 123 24.50 -5.00 3.32
C ARG A 123 23.45 -4.50 2.36
N ALA A 124 23.47 -3.22 1.99
CA ALA A 124 22.52 -2.65 1.03
C ALA A 124 22.88 -3.08 -0.40
N ASP A 125 22.49 -4.29 -0.76
CA ASP A 125 22.75 -4.93 -2.07
C ASP A 125 21.45 -5.32 -2.80
N TYR A 126 21.59 -5.98 -3.96
CA TYR A 126 20.49 -6.34 -4.83
C TYR A 126 19.44 -7.27 -4.17
N ILE A 127 19.88 -8.22 -3.34
CA ILE A 127 18.99 -9.24 -2.75
C ILE A 127 18.37 -8.69 -1.46
N SER A 128 19.18 -8.09 -0.61
CA SER A 128 18.78 -7.54 0.69
C SER A 128 17.76 -6.40 0.60
N LEU A 129 17.89 -5.51 -0.39
CA LEU A 129 16.90 -4.46 -0.67
C LEU A 129 15.70 -4.98 -1.46
N ASN A 130 15.68 -6.27 -1.81
CA ASN A 130 14.65 -6.90 -2.62
C ASN A 130 14.52 -6.23 -4.00
N LEU A 131 15.63 -5.75 -4.57
CA LEU A 131 15.66 -5.13 -5.91
C LEU A 131 15.34 -6.15 -7.01
N ASN A 132 15.58 -7.44 -6.74
CA ASN A 132 15.10 -8.56 -7.55
C ASN A 132 13.58 -8.56 -7.71
N LEU A 133 12.80 -8.12 -6.71
CA LEU A 133 11.35 -7.95 -6.85
C LEU A 133 11.00 -6.99 -7.99
N LEU A 134 11.78 -5.92 -8.16
CA LEU A 134 11.57 -4.91 -9.19
C LEU A 134 11.90 -5.47 -10.58
N VAL A 135 13.04 -6.15 -10.71
CA VAL A 135 13.56 -6.66 -11.99
C VAL A 135 12.89 -7.97 -12.42
N GLU A 136 12.70 -8.92 -11.51
CA GLU A 136 12.24 -10.28 -11.82
C GLU A 136 10.72 -10.42 -11.73
N ARG A 137 10.02 -9.52 -11.02
CA ARG A 137 8.57 -9.60 -10.82
C ARG A 137 7.80 -8.41 -11.38
N TYR A 138 8.14 -7.19 -10.95
CA TYR A 138 7.36 -6.00 -11.33
C TYR A 138 7.62 -5.53 -12.76
N PHE A 139 8.85 -5.63 -13.25
CA PHE A 139 9.17 -5.29 -14.63
C PHE A 139 8.47 -6.24 -15.63
N PRO A 140 8.55 -7.58 -15.50
CA PRO A 140 7.77 -8.49 -16.34
C PRO A 140 6.26 -8.27 -16.22
N LEU A 141 5.74 -8.03 -15.01
CA LEU A 141 4.33 -7.71 -14.81
C LEU A 141 3.91 -6.44 -15.55
N ALA A 142 4.74 -5.38 -15.50
CA ALA A 142 4.50 -4.16 -16.27
C ALA A 142 4.45 -4.46 -17.76
N CYS A 143 5.43 -5.20 -18.30
CA CYS A 143 5.45 -5.59 -19.71
C CYS A 143 4.19 -6.37 -20.11
N VAL A 144 3.76 -7.35 -19.30
CA VAL A 144 2.54 -8.13 -19.55
C VAL A 144 1.30 -7.23 -19.52
N LEU A 145 1.19 -6.31 -18.56
CA LEU A 145 0.05 -5.39 -18.48
C LEU A 145 0.03 -4.41 -19.67
N LEU A 146 1.19 -3.88 -20.07
CA LEU A 146 1.31 -2.99 -21.22
C LEU A 146 0.95 -3.71 -22.53
N LEU A 147 1.42 -4.95 -22.70
CA LEU A 147 1.06 -5.81 -23.81
C LEU A 147 -0.45 -6.10 -23.82
N ALA A 148 -1.03 -6.42 -22.65
CA ALA A 148 -2.47 -6.66 -22.52
C ALA A 148 -3.29 -5.41 -22.86
N ILE A 149 -2.88 -4.22 -22.43
CA ILE A 149 -3.50 -2.94 -22.82
C ILE A 149 -3.46 -2.80 -24.35
N GLY A 150 -2.28 -3.01 -24.96
CA GLY A 150 -2.10 -2.97 -26.41
C GLY A 150 -3.06 -3.90 -27.14
N LEU A 151 -3.04 -5.20 -26.81
CA LEU A 151 -3.92 -6.21 -27.42
C LEU A 151 -5.40 -5.85 -27.28
N VAL A 152 -5.83 -5.44 -26.09
CA VAL A 152 -7.24 -5.12 -25.82
C VAL A 152 -7.71 -3.88 -26.57
N THR A 153 -6.85 -2.89 -26.78
CA THR A 153 -7.19 -1.70 -27.57
C THR A 153 -7.44 -2.03 -29.06
N HIS A 154 -6.80 -3.08 -29.57
CA HIS A 154 -6.96 -3.55 -30.96
C HIS A 154 -8.19 -4.46 -31.20
N ILE A 155 -8.88 -4.91 -30.15
CA ILE A 155 -10.08 -5.77 -30.32
C ILE A 155 -11.18 -4.98 -31.02
N PRO A 156 -11.71 -5.42 -32.18
CA PRO A 156 -12.74 -4.68 -32.92
C PRO A 156 -14.08 -4.66 -32.17
N GLU A 157 -14.82 -3.56 -32.29
CA GLU A 157 -16.17 -3.48 -31.72
C GLU A 157 -17.16 -4.33 -32.52
N ASN A 158 -17.63 -5.44 -31.93
CA ASN A 158 -18.66 -6.29 -32.51
C ASN A 158 -19.94 -6.26 -31.66
N LYS A 159 -21.11 -6.34 -32.29
CA LYS A 159 -22.42 -6.47 -31.61
C LYS A 159 -22.44 -7.62 -30.60
N LYS A 160 -21.84 -8.78 -30.93
CA LYS A 160 -21.73 -9.92 -30.00
C LYS A 160 -20.91 -9.56 -28.75
N LEU A 161 -19.76 -8.90 -28.95
CA LEU A 161 -18.88 -8.46 -27.87
C LEU A 161 -19.58 -7.43 -26.97
N LYS A 162 -20.29 -6.45 -27.54
CA LYS A 162 -21.10 -5.49 -26.78
C LYS A 162 -22.19 -6.17 -25.96
N LYS A 163 -22.85 -7.20 -26.51
CA LYS A 163 -23.88 -7.94 -25.78
C LYS A 163 -23.31 -8.69 -24.57
N VAL A 164 -22.15 -9.33 -24.72
CA VAL A 164 -21.46 -10.03 -23.62
C VAL A 164 -20.87 -9.04 -22.63
N SER A 165 -20.27 -7.94 -23.06
CA SER A 165 -19.65 -6.97 -22.15
C SER A 165 -20.66 -6.14 -21.35
N ASN A 166 -21.95 -6.14 -21.71
CA ASN A 166 -23.02 -5.48 -20.95
C ASN A 166 -23.27 -6.07 -19.55
N ILE A 167 -22.75 -7.26 -19.24
CA ILE A 167 -22.76 -7.82 -17.88
C ILE A 167 -21.56 -7.38 -17.02
N ALA A 168 -20.55 -6.76 -17.63
CA ALA A 168 -19.39 -6.23 -16.93
C ALA A 168 -19.62 -4.77 -16.49
N ALA A 169 -18.96 -4.35 -15.41
CA ALA A 169 -19.04 -2.99 -14.89
C ALA A 169 -18.37 -1.96 -15.82
N ASP A 170 -18.90 -0.74 -15.86
CA ASP A 170 -18.22 0.45 -16.35
C ASP A 170 -17.26 0.99 -15.28
N ILE A 171 -16.00 1.17 -15.66
CA ILE A 171 -14.95 1.64 -14.76
C ILE A 171 -14.26 2.89 -15.28
N LYS A 172 -13.73 3.68 -14.36
CA LYS A 172 -12.80 4.76 -14.65
C LYS A 172 -11.36 4.23 -14.57
N VAL A 173 -10.43 4.93 -15.20
CA VAL A 173 -8.99 4.62 -15.10
C VAL A 173 -8.52 4.55 -13.64
N GLU A 174 -9.14 5.34 -12.77
CA GLU A 174 -8.88 5.37 -11.34
C GLU A 174 -9.18 4.03 -10.65
N HIS A 175 -10.28 3.37 -11.05
CA HIS A 175 -10.65 2.07 -10.51
C HIS A 175 -9.64 1.00 -10.94
N PHE A 176 -9.07 1.13 -12.14
CA PHE A 176 -7.99 0.25 -12.60
C PHE A 176 -6.73 0.41 -11.75
N TYR A 177 -6.28 1.64 -11.48
CA TYR A 177 -5.12 1.85 -10.62
C TYR A 177 -5.36 1.36 -9.19
N MET A 178 -6.58 1.53 -8.66
CA MET A 178 -6.97 0.99 -7.36
C MET A 178 -6.90 -0.54 -7.35
N ALA A 179 -7.44 -1.20 -8.37
CA ALA A 179 -7.40 -2.65 -8.50
C ALA A 179 -5.96 -3.17 -8.68
N LEU A 180 -5.11 -2.47 -9.43
CA LEU A 180 -3.70 -2.81 -9.60
C LEU A 180 -2.96 -2.73 -8.27
N LEU A 181 -3.06 -1.59 -7.57
CA LEU A 181 -2.42 -1.40 -6.26
C LEU A 181 -2.92 -2.42 -5.22
N THR A 182 -4.22 -2.68 -5.20
CA THR A 182 -4.83 -3.71 -4.34
C THR A 182 -4.27 -5.09 -4.67
N SER A 183 -4.16 -5.44 -5.95
CA SER A 183 -3.67 -6.76 -6.39
C SER A 183 -2.21 -6.97 -5.99
N VAL A 184 -1.35 -5.98 -6.21
CA VAL A 184 0.07 -6.05 -5.86
C VAL A 184 0.23 -6.18 -4.34
N ALA A 185 -0.45 -5.33 -3.57
CA ALA A 185 -0.39 -5.36 -2.11
C ALA A 185 -0.96 -6.65 -1.52
N PHE A 186 -2.06 -7.16 -2.05
CA PHE A 186 -2.74 -8.34 -1.53
C PHE A 186 -2.01 -9.66 -1.85
N LEU A 187 -1.32 -9.73 -2.99
CA LEU A 187 -0.49 -10.88 -3.38
C LEU A 187 0.93 -10.82 -2.79
N ASP A 188 1.26 -9.75 -2.07
CA ASP A 188 2.57 -9.60 -1.45
C ASP A 188 2.80 -10.65 -0.36
N HIS A 189 4.05 -11.10 -0.23
CA HIS A 189 4.46 -12.04 0.81
C HIS A 189 4.29 -11.48 2.23
N MET A 190 4.45 -10.17 2.44
CA MET A 190 4.24 -9.52 3.73
C MET A 190 2.77 -9.59 4.14
N THR A 191 1.84 -9.40 3.21
CA THR A 191 0.41 -9.58 3.48
C THR A 191 0.09 -11.03 3.83
N ARG A 192 0.63 -12.00 3.09
CA ARG A 192 0.47 -13.44 3.42
C ARG A 192 1.02 -13.77 4.80
N ARG A 193 2.22 -13.28 5.13
CA ARG A 193 2.84 -13.44 6.45
C ARG A 193 2.01 -12.78 7.55
N LEU A 194 1.44 -11.61 7.31
CA LEU A 194 0.59 -10.88 8.25
C LEU A 194 -0.69 -11.67 8.54
N VAL A 195 -1.36 -12.14 7.49
CA VAL A 195 -2.55 -12.99 7.59
C VAL A 195 -2.23 -14.30 8.30
N TRP A 196 -1.05 -14.90 8.13
CA TRP A 196 -0.72 -16.15 8.82
C TRP A 196 -0.29 -15.96 10.28
N ASN A 197 0.48 -14.91 10.61
CA ASN A 197 1.26 -14.88 11.86
C ASN A 197 0.84 -13.84 12.91
N THR A 198 0.03 -12.84 12.58
CA THR A 198 -0.18 -11.67 13.46
C THR A 198 -1.58 -11.62 14.08
N GLY A 199 -2.00 -12.63 14.84
CA GLY A 199 -3.35 -12.67 15.46
C GLY A 199 -4.52 -12.77 14.46
N PHE A 200 -4.31 -12.41 13.19
CA PHE A 200 -5.08 -12.75 12.00
C PHE A 200 -4.75 -14.17 11.51
N GLY A 201 -3.88 -14.91 12.18
CA GLY A 201 -3.62 -16.32 11.88
C GLY A 201 -4.72 -17.24 12.44
N PRO A 202 -4.90 -18.45 11.90
CA PRO A 202 -5.69 -19.47 12.58
C PRO A 202 -5.02 -19.87 13.91
N THR A 203 -5.69 -19.63 15.03
CA THR A 203 -5.22 -20.02 16.38
C THR A 203 -6.12 -21.08 17.01
N ASN A 204 -5.65 -22.33 17.11
CA ASN A 204 -6.25 -23.46 17.84
C ASN A 204 -7.78 -23.69 17.66
N SER A 205 -8.15 -24.77 16.95
CA SER A 205 -9.54 -25.22 16.85
C SER A 205 -9.92 -26.21 17.97
N ALA A 206 -11.06 -25.96 18.64
CA ALA A 206 -11.66 -26.82 19.67
C ALA A 206 -13.08 -27.31 19.27
N GLY A 207 -13.28 -27.68 18.00
CA GLY A 207 -14.56 -28.18 17.47
C GLY A 207 -14.62 -29.71 17.25
N ASN A 208 -15.84 -30.27 17.20
CA ASN A 208 -16.18 -31.71 17.09
C ASN A 208 -15.68 -32.45 15.83
N LEU A 209 -14.89 -31.82 14.95
CA LEU A 209 -14.27 -32.40 13.75
C LEU A 209 -12.75 -32.24 13.79
N ARG A 210 -12.12 -32.42 14.98
CA ARG A 210 -10.70 -32.14 15.25
C ARG A 210 -9.77 -32.54 14.10
N LEU A 211 -9.25 -31.52 13.42
CA LEU A 211 -8.03 -31.59 12.61
C LEU A 211 -6.94 -30.80 13.33
N VAL A 212 -6.17 -31.59 14.05
CA VAL A 212 -4.73 -31.61 14.30
C VAL A 212 -3.80 -30.47 13.77
N TYR A 213 -4.17 -29.18 13.85
CA TYR A 213 -3.17 -28.12 13.63
C TYR A 213 -2.05 -28.19 14.67
N VAL A 214 -2.40 -28.41 15.95
CA VAL A 214 -1.45 -28.44 17.08
C VAL A 214 -0.63 -29.74 17.15
N ALA A 215 -1.08 -30.83 16.53
CA ALA A 215 -0.40 -32.13 16.63
C ALA A 215 0.20 -32.68 15.32
N ASN A 216 -0.22 -32.23 14.12
CA ASN A 216 0.24 -32.76 12.82
C ASN A 216 0.41 -31.68 11.71
N ASN A 217 0.35 -30.37 12.00
CA ASN A 217 0.48 -29.31 10.98
C ASN A 217 -0.58 -29.36 9.85
N ILE A 218 -1.84 -29.69 10.18
CA ILE A 218 -2.94 -29.76 9.18
C ILE A 218 -3.99 -28.68 9.44
N VAL A 219 -4.34 -27.90 8.40
CA VAL A 219 -5.39 -26.88 8.45
C VAL A 219 -6.76 -27.52 8.23
N GLY A 220 -7.57 -27.49 9.29
CA GLY A 220 -8.95 -27.96 9.29
C GLY A 220 -9.95 -26.92 8.79
N ARG A 221 -11.24 -27.30 8.79
CA ARG A 221 -12.33 -26.44 8.31
C ARG A 221 -12.41 -25.11 9.06
N ASP A 222 -12.39 -25.15 10.39
CA ASP A 222 -12.60 -23.95 11.19
C ASP A 222 -11.40 -22.99 11.07
N ASP A 223 -10.18 -23.55 11.00
CA ASP A 223 -8.96 -22.79 10.75
C ASP A 223 -8.95 -22.18 9.34
N PHE A 224 -9.44 -22.91 8.35
CA PHE A 224 -9.63 -22.40 6.99
C PHE A 224 -10.66 -21.26 6.95
N LEU A 225 -11.80 -21.37 7.66
CA LEU A 225 -12.79 -20.30 7.72
C LEU A 225 -12.23 -19.03 8.36
N ARG A 226 -11.41 -19.16 9.41
CA ARG A 226 -10.68 -18.04 10.00
C ARG A 226 -9.71 -17.44 9.00
N LEU A 227 -8.86 -18.27 8.37
CA LEU A 227 -7.91 -17.82 7.34
C LEU A 227 -8.62 -17.06 6.21
N TYR A 228 -9.75 -17.56 5.73
CA TYR A 228 -10.58 -16.91 4.73
C TYR A 228 -11.10 -15.55 5.22
N GLY A 229 -11.65 -15.50 6.45
CA GLY A 229 -12.10 -14.25 7.07
C GLY A 229 -10.98 -13.23 7.21
N ASN A 230 -9.77 -13.68 7.53
CA ASN A 230 -8.60 -12.83 7.67
C ASN A 230 -8.10 -12.29 6.33
N PHE A 231 -8.14 -13.10 5.27
CA PHE A 231 -7.94 -12.61 3.91
C PHE A 231 -9.00 -11.60 3.49
N LEU A 232 -10.27 -11.84 3.79
CA LEU A 232 -11.35 -10.90 3.49
C LEU A 232 -11.13 -9.56 4.20
N PHE A 233 -10.79 -9.60 5.49
CA PHE A 233 -10.49 -8.40 6.26
C PHE A 233 -9.29 -7.64 5.69
N ALA A 234 -8.17 -8.33 5.44
CA ALA A 234 -6.98 -7.73 4.83
C ALA A 234 -7.29 -7.12 3.46
N PHE A 235 -8.08 -7.80 2.63
CA PHE A 235 -8.51 -7.30 1.33
C PHE A 235 -9.32 -6.00 1.46
N ILE A 236 -10.28 -5.95 2.39
CA ILE A 236 -11.10 -4.75 2.62
C ILE A 236 -10.21 -3.58 3.02
N VAL A 237 -9.30 -3.77 3.98
CA VAL A 237 -8.36 -2.73 4.43
C VAL A 237 -7.48 -2.24 3.28
N ILE A 238 -6.86 -3.15 2.53
CA ILE A 238 -5.99 -2.83 1.40
C ILE A 238 -6.77 -2.13 0.27
N CYS A 239 -7.98 -2.57 -0.03
CA CYS A 239 -8.81 -1.99 -1.09
C CYS A 239 -9.25 -0.57 -0.72
N VAL A 240 -9.68 -0.34 0.53
CA VAL A 240 -10.02 0.99 1.04
C VAL A 240 -8.80 1.91 1.01
N LEU A 241 -7.65 1.43 1.47
CA LEU A 241 -6.42 2.22 1.45
C LEU A 241 -6.00 2.57 0.02
N SER A 242 -6.06 1.60 -0.89
CA SER A 242 -5.76 1.79 -2.31
C SER A 242 -6.68 2.83 -2.96
N TYR A 243 -7.97 2.82 -2.61
CA TYR A 243 -8.92 3.84 -3.05
C TYR A 243 -8.50 5.24 -2.58
N PHE A 244 -8.16 5.40 -1.30
CA PHE A 244 -7.72 6.69 -0.77
C PHE A 244 -6.40 7.17 -1.38
N ILE A 245 -5.43 6.27 -1.57
CA ILE A 245 -4.14 6.59 -2.21
C ILE A 245 -4.37 7.09 -3.64
N VAL A 246 -5.16 6.36 -4.44
CA VAL A 246 -5.44 6.75 -5.83
C VAL A 246 -6.18 8.10 -5.88
N LYS A 247 -7.12 8.35 -4.96
CA LYS A 247 -7.79 9.65 -4.82
C LYS A 247 -6.85 10.76 -4.36
N GLY A 248 -5.92 10.48 -3.46
CA GLY A 248 -4.91 11.42 -2.99
C GLY A 248 -3.95 11.83 -4.09
N VAL A 249 -3.49 10.88 -4.91
CA VAL A 249 -2.63 11.17 -6.07
C VAL A 249 -3.36 12.01 -7.12
N GLN A 250 -4.66 11.78 -7.36
CA GLN A 250 -5.45 12.64 -8.26
C GLN A 250 -5.61 14.05 -7.72
N ALA A 251 -5.90 14.16 -6.42
CA ALA A 251 -6.00 15.44 -5.72
C ALA A 251 -4.70 16.24 -5.82
N PHE A 252 -3.55 15.58 -5.61
CA PHE A 252 -2.22 16.15 -5.83
C PHE A 252 -2.03 16.63 -7.28
N LYS A 253 -2.32 15.78 -8.28
CA LYS A 253 -2.22 16.16 -9.71
C LYS A 253 -3.12 17.31 -10.10
N ALA A 254 -4.27 17.45 -9.44
CA ALA A 254 -5.22 18.53 -9.68
C ALA A 254 -4.92 19.80 -8.87
N ASN A 255 -3.85 19.80 -8.07
CA ASN A 255 -3.55 20.83 -7.07
C ASN A 255 -4.74 21.15 -6.15
N LYS A 256 -5.45 20.10 -5.72
CA LYS A 256 -6.61 20.21 -4.83
C LYS A 256 -6.32 19.47 -3.54
N VAL A 257 -6.21 20.22 -2.44
CA VAL A 257 -6.07 19.62 -1.11
C VAL A 257 -7.42 19.05 -0.67
N ASN A 258 -7.44 17.76 -0.31
CA ASN A 258 -8.60 17.09 0.26
C ASN A 258 -8.18 16.03 1.29
N CYS A 259 -9.16 15.40 1.95
CA CYS A 259 -8.89 14.38 2.98
C CYS A 259 -8.05 13.21 2.44
N SER A 260 -8.30 12.76 1.20
CA SER A 260 -7.54 11.66 0.60
C SER A 260 -6.07 12.02 0.38
N MET A 261 -5.79 13.26 -0.01
CA MET A 261 -4.42 13.77 -0.16
C MET A 261 -3.71 13.87 1.20
N ALA A 262 -4.37 14.42 2.22
CA ALA A 262 -3.82 14.46 3.57
C ALA A 262 -3.51 13.05 4.11
N LEU A 263 -4.43 12.09 3.92
CA LEU A 263 -4.23 10.70 4.35
C LEU A 263 -3.07 10.03 3.62
N THR A 264 -2.97 10.23 2.30
CA THR A 264 -1.89 9.65 1.49
C THR A 264 -0.53 10.20 1.91
N SER A 265 -0.42 11.52 2.09
CA SER A 265 0.82 12.16 2.55
C SER A 265 1.18 11.77 3.99
N SER A 266 0.18 11.64 4.87
CA SER A 266 0.37 11.17 6.24
C SER A 266 0.92 9.75 6.27
N LEU A 267 0.34 8.83 5.49
CA LEU A 267 0.84 7.45 5.40
C LEU A 267 2.28 7.41 4.86
N LEU A 268 2.57 8.17 3.80
CA LEU A 268 3.90 8.22 3.21
C LEU A 268 4.95 8.74 4.20
N LEU A 269 4.67 9.88 4.85
CA LEU A 269 5.56 10.44 5.86
C LEU A 269 5.68 9.52 7.06
N ALA A 270 4.61 8.83 7.47
CA ALA A 270 4.62 7.92 8.61
C ALA A 270 5.57 6.75 8.38
N LEU A 271 5.60 6.18 7.17
CA LEU A 271 6.56 5.13 6.81
C LEU A 271 8.01 5.62 6.89
N ILE A 272 8.26 6.81 6.33
CA ILE A 272 9.59 7.42 6.29
C ILE A 272 10.08 7.72 7.71
N PHE A 273 9.26 8.41 8.51
CA PHE A 273 9.63 8.76 9.88
C PHE A 273 9.64 7.58 10.83
N ASN A 274 8.81 6.55 10.60
CA ASN A 274 8.92 5.30 11.35
C ASN A 274 10.31 4.68 11.19
N TYR A 275 10.80 4.57 9.94
CA TYR A 275 12.16 4.09 9.69
C TYR A 275 13.21 4.96 10.39
N PHE A 276 13.15 6.28 10.21
CA PHE A 276 14.16 7.18 10.79
C PHE A 276 14.17 7.16 12.33
N ILE A 277 13.00 7.14 12.98
CA ILE A 277 12.90 7.01 14.43
C ILE A 277 13.52 5.69 14.89
N GLN A 278 13.23 4.57 14.22
CA GLN A 278 13.86 3.31 14.58
C GLN A 278 15.37 3.32 14.31
N ALA A 279 15.83 3.95 13.22
CA ALA A 279 17.25 4.05 12.87
C ALA A 279 18.05 4.83 13.91
N SER A 280 17.41 5.85 14.51
CA SER A 280 18.01 6.66 15.57
C SER A 280 18.23 5.89 16.88
N MET A 281 17.68 4.67 17.02
CA MET A 281 17.82 3.81 18.20
C MET A 281 18.55 2.48 17.86
N ARG A 282 19.35 2.49 16.79
CA ARG A 282 20.07 1.30 16.35
C ARG A 282 21.10 0.88 17.40
N VAL A 283 21.14 -0.41 17.72
CA VAL A 283 22.14 -1.01 18.63
C VAL A 283 22.97 -2.00 17.84
N GLU A 284 24.29 -1.82 17.81
CA GLU A 284 25.21 -2.62 16.98
C GLU A 284 25.32 -4.10 17.39
N ALA A 285 24.85 -4.46 18.60
CA ALA A 285 24.96 -5.79 19.17
C ALA A 285 23.67 -6.34 19.79
N ALA A 286 22.50 -5.76 19.47
CA ALA A 286 21.24 -6.32 19.97
C ALA A 286 20.95 -7.67 19.31
N PRO A 287 20.46 -8.69 20.07
CA PRO A 287 20.05 -9.95 19.48
C PRO A 287 19.05 -9.69 18.35
N MET A 288 19.29 -10.31 17.20
CA MET A 288 18.40 -10.24 16.05
C MET A 288 17.04 -10.80 16.44
N ILE A 289 16.09 -9.92 16.79
CA ILE A 289 14.69 -10.31 16.89
C ILE A 289 14.15 -10.33 15.47
N TYR A 290 14.43 -11.41 14.75
CA TYR A 290 13.79 -11.65 13.47
C TYR A 290 12.29 -11.92 13.68
N GLY A 291 11.48 -11.41 12.74
CA GLY A 291 10.12 -11.90 12.55
C GLY A 291 9.00 -11.04 13.15
N TYR A 292 7.95 -11.73 13.59
CA TYR A 292 6.56 -11.26 13.69
C TYR A 292 6.33 -10.05 14.61
N VAL A 293 7.18 -9.91 15.63
CA VAL A 293 7.11 -8.82 16.60
C VAL A 293 7.49 -7.49 15.95
N VAL A 294 8.49 -7.47 15.07
CA VAL A 294 8.99 -6.23 14.43
C VAL A 294 8.00 -5.70 13.38
N ALA A 295 7.40 -6.58 12.58
CA ALA A 295 6.42 -6.19 11.56
C ALA A 295 5.11 -5.66 12.17
N GLY A 296 4.57 -6.35 13.19
CA GLY A 296 3.34 -5.92 13.87
C GLY A 296 3.51 -4.62 14.65
N VAL A 297 4.62 -4.47 15.38
CA VAL A 297 4.94 -3.24 16.13
C VAL A 297 5.18 -2.06 15.19
N SER A 298 5.87 -2.27 14.08
CA SER A 298 6.12 -1.22 13.09
C SER A 298 4.83 -0.76 12.41
N LEU A 299 3.91 -1.69 12.08
CA LEU A 299 2.61 -1.32 11.53
C LEU A 299 1.78 -0.50 12.51
N PHE A 300 1.77 -0.87 13.79
CA PHE A 300 1.11 -0.07 14.83
C PHE A 300 1.70 1.34 14.91
N GLN A 301 3.03 1.47 14.91
CA GLN A 301 3.72 2.77 14.90
C GLN A 301 3.38 3.60 13.66
N ILE A 302 3.37 3.01 12.47
CA ILE A 302 2.98 3.67 11.22
C ILE A 302 1.53 4.17 11.30
N LEU A 303 0.61 3.37 11.85
CA LEU A 303 -0.79 3.78 12.03
C LEU A 303 -0.91 4.96 12.99
N VAL A 304 -0.24 4.91 14.14
CA VAL A 304 -0.23 6.01 15.13
C VAL A 304 0.36 7.29 14.52
N LEU A 305 1.50 7.21 13.84
CA LEU A 305 2.11 8.35 13.14
C LEU A 305 1.19 8.90 12.05
N THR A 306 0.52 8.04 11.28
CA THR A 306 -0.45 8.46 10.26
C THR A 306 -1.59 9.27 10.89
N LEU A 307 -2.12 8.84 12.04
CA LEU A 307 -3.17 9.56 12.76
C LEU A 307 -2.68 10.90 13.31
N ILE A 308 -1.47 10.96 13.86
CA ILE A 308 -0.85 12.20 14.34
C ILE A 308 -0.67 13.19 13.18
N PHE A 309 -0.15 12.74 12.05
CA PHE A 309 0.06 13.59 10.87
C PHE A 309 -1.27 14.08 10.28
N MET A 310 -2.28 13.21 10.25
CA MET A 310 -3.65 13.61 9.90
C MET A 310 -4.19 14.69 10.84
N ALA A 311 -3.97 14.57 12.15
CA ALA A 311 -4.36 15.59 13.11
C ALA A 311 -3.65 16.92 12.85
N ILE A 312 -2.35 16.91 12.51
CA ILE A 312 -1.60 18.13 12.17
C ILE A 312 -2.17 18.78 10.89
N TYR A 313 -2.47 17.99 9.85
CA TYR A 313 -3.12 18.50 8.63
C TYR A 313 -4.48 19.14 8.92
N LEU A 314 -5.27 18.56 9.84
CA LEU A 314 -6.56 19.12 10.26
C LEU A 314 -6.40 20.40 11.08
N LEU A 315 -5.46 20.44 12.04
CA LEU A 315 -5.25 21.58 12.92
C LEU A 315 -4.73 22.82 12.18
N LEU A 316 -3.77 22.64 11.28
CA LEU A 316 -3.17 23.76 10.55
C LEU A 316 -3.99 24.18 9.32
N ASN A 317 -4.79 23.26 8.76
CA ASN A 317 -5.68 23.48 7.62
C ASN A 317 -4.99 24.14 6.40
N ARG A 318 -3.67 24.03 6.32
CA ARG A 318 -2.82 24.55 5.24
C ARG A 318 -1.82 23.47 4.88
N TYR A 319 -2.04 22.78 3.77
CA TYR A 319 -1.31 21.56 3.42
C TYR A 319 0.22 21.73 3.42
N MET A 320 0.74 22.78 2.78
CA MET A 320 2.18 23.00 2.70
C MET A 320 2.80 23.31 4.06
N ILE A 321 2.15 24.18 4.85
CA ILE A 321 2.59 24.52 6.20
C ILE A 321 2.55 23.28 7.10
N ALA A 322 1.48 22.48 7.05
CA ALA A 322 1.35 21.26 7.82
C ALA A 322 2.43 20.24 7.46
N THR A 323 2.71 20.05 6.17
CA THR A 323 3.77 19.15 5.70
C THR A 323 5.14 19.62 6.20
N ALA A 324 5.43 20.93 6.11
CA ALA A 324 6.67 21.51 6.61
C ALA A 324 6.82 21.32 8.14
N VAL A 325 5.75 21.56 8.90
CA VAL A 325 5.73 21.34 10.36
C VAL A 325 5.98 19.87 10.69
N ILE A 326 5.32 18.92 10.02
CA ILE A 326 5.57 17.48 10.22
C ILE A 326 7.04 17.16 9.98
N ILE A 327 7.60 17.60 8.85
CA ILE A 327 9.00 17.31 8.49
C ILE A 327 9.97 17.90 9.53
N LEU A 328 9.76 19.15 9.94
CA LEU A 328 10.63 19.82 10.90
C LEU A 328 10.54 19.17 12.29
N VAL A 329 9.34 18.96 12.82
CA VAL A 329 9.15 18.41 14.17
C VAL A 329 9.69 16.98 14.26
N PHE A 330 9.30 16.10 13.33
CA PHE A 330 9.70 14.70 13.38
C PHE A 330 11.14 14.49 12.90
N GLY A 331 11.65 15.37 12.03
CA GLY A 331 13.06 15.42 11.68
C GLY A 331 13.94 15.81 12.87
N SER A 332 13.58 16.89 13.57
CA SER A 332 14.28 17.31 14.80
C SER A 332 14.19 16.25 15.89
N PHE A 333 13.04 15.61 16.08
CA PHE A 333 12.89 14.50 17.02
C PHE A 333 13.82 13.34 16.69
N THR A 334 13.88 12.92 15.42
CA THR A 334 14.79 11.85 14.96
C THR A 334 16.25 12.18 15.27
N VAL A 335 16.70 13.40 14.92
CA VAL A 335 18.09 13.82 15.13
C VAL A 335 18.42 13.90 16.62
N GLY A 336 17.54 14.54 17.41
CA GLY A 336 17.70 14.62 18.86
C GLY A 336 17.73 13.24 19.52
N ASN A 337 16.88 12.33 19.06
CA ASN A 337 16.85 10.96 19.55
C ASN A 337 18.15 10.22 19.22
N ALA A 338 18.69 10.39 18.00
CA ALA A 338 19.96 9.78 17.61
C ALA A 338 21.13 10.24 18.48
N ILE A 339 21.22 11.56 18.74
CA ILE A 339 22.26 12.14 19.60
C ILE A 339 22.11 11.63 21.04
N LYS A 340 20.88 11.62 21.59
CA LYS A 340 20.67 11.12 22.95
C LYS A 340 21.03 9.63 23.05
N PHE A 341 20.60 8.85 22.07
CA PHE A 341 20.83 7.41 22.04
C PHE A 341 22.32 7.07 21.89
N SER A 342 23.10 7.85 21.11
CA SER A 342 24.56 7.62 21.01
C SER A 342 25.27 7.84 22.34
N GLU A 343 24.87 8.86 23.10
CA GLU A 343 25.51 9.22 24.37
C GLU A 343 25.05 8.35 25.55
N ARG A 344 23.77 7.96 25.58
CA ARG A 344 23.14 7.33 26.75
C ARG A 344 22.51 5.97 26.52
N GLN A 345 22.45 5.52 25.27
CA GLN A 345 21.79 4.26 24.88
C GLN A 345 20.32 4.18 25.36
N GLU A 346 19.68 5.33 25.54
CA GLU A 346 18.27 5.44 25.89
C GLU A 346 17.56 6.39 24.90
N PRO A 347 16.35 6.05 24.42
CA PRO A 347 15.61 6.92 23.55
C PRO A 347 15.00 8.11 24.32
N ILE A 348 14.45 9.07 23.58
CA ILE A 348 13.63 10.14 24.13
C ILE A 348 12.30 9.53 24.58
N TYR A 349 12.01 9.62 25.89
CA TYR A 349 10.76 9.17 26.47
C TYR A 349 9.69 10.24 26.39
N VAL A 350 8.42 9.83 26.36
CA VAL A 350 7.27 10.76 26.37
C VAL A 350 7.29 11.66 27.62
N SER A 351 7.75 11.14 28.76
CA SER A 351 7.92 11.91 30.01
C SER A 351 8.88 13.08 29.86
N GLU A 352 9.87 12.98 28.97
CA GLU A 352 10.87 14.03 28.74
C GLU A 352 10.36 15.15 27.84
N LEU A 353 9.27 14.92 27.09
CA LEU A 353 8.60 16.00 26.35
C LEU A 353 8.05 17.07 27.28
N SER A 354 7.85 16.77 28.57
CA SER A 354 7.51 17.80 29.58
C SER A 354 8.58 18.89 29.70
N TRP A 355 9.84 18.60 29.37
CA TRP A 355 10.92 19.59 29.38
C TRP A 355 10.80 20.60 28.24
N LEU A 356 10.11 20.27 27.13
CA LEU A 356 9.79 21.22 26.06
C LEU A 356 8.91 22.39 26.56
N MET A 357 8.21 22.23 27.68
CA MET A 357 7.46 23.32 28.32
C MET A 357 8.40 24.38 28.94
N ASN A 358 9.70 24.07 29.11
CA ASN A 358 10.68 24.95 29.75
C ASN A 358 11.80 25.35 28.77
N LEU A 359 11.42 26.12 27.74
CA LEU A 359 12.27 26.54 26.62
C LEU A 359 13.61 27.17 27.06
N LYS A 360 13.61 27.92 28.17
CA LYS A 360 14.80 28.61 28.68
C LYS A 360 15.90 27.64 29.09
N SER A 361 15.54 26.53 29.73
CA SER A 361 16.49 25.48 30.11
C SER A 361 16.96 24.68 28.90
N LEU A 362 16.12 24.54 27.87
CA LEU A 362 16.47 23.82 26.65
C LEU A 362 17.52 24.58 25.83
N LEU A 363 17.33 25.89 25.65
CA LEU A 363 18.24 26.74 24.87
C LEU A 363 19.64 26.86 25.49
N SER A 364 19.80 26.63 26.79
CA SER A 364 21.13 26.63 27.42
C SER A 364 21.99 25.41 27.09
N PHE A 365 21.40 24.35 26.52
CA PHE A 365 22.12 23.12 26.17
C PHE A 365 22.51 23.02 24.69
N VAL A 366 22.07 23.96 23.84
CA VAL A 366 22.24 23.85 22.39
C VAL A 366 23.45 24.64 21.91
N ASP A 367 24.34 24.00 21.15
CA ASP A 367 25.44 24.67 20.45
C ASP A 367 24.88 25.65 19.40
N LEU A 368 25.23 26.93 19.55
CA LEU A 368 24.82 28.02 18.65
C LEU A 368 25.15 27.75 17.18
N LYS A 369 26.21 26.99 16.89
CA LYS A 369 26.56 26.61 15.51
C LYS A 369 25.52 25.66 14.91
N LEU A 370 25.04 24.71 15.71
CA LEU A 370 24.03 23.73 15.29
C LEU A 370 22.66 24.41 15.13
N VAL A 371 22.35 25.38 16.00
CA VAL A 371 21.18 26.27 15.85
C VAL A 371 21.24 27.06 14.55
N ALA A 372 22.38 27.65 14.21
CA ALA A 372 22.54 28.43 12.99
C ALA A 372 22.34 27.59 11.71
N VAL A 373 22.88 26.36 11.68
CA VAL A 373 22.66 25.41 10.58
C VAL A 373 21.18 25.02 10.49
N ALA A 374 20.54 24.67 11.61
CA ALA A 374 19.12 24.32 11.64
C ALA A 374 18.23 25.49 11.18
N ALA A 375 18.53 26.71 11.63
CA ALA A 375 17.81 27.93 11.23
C ALA A 375 17.97 28.22 9.72
N THR A 376 19.16 27.98 9.16
CA THR A 376 19.42 28.15 7.72
C THR A 376 18.63 27.15 6.88
N VAL A 377 18.62 25.87 7.29
CA VAL A 377 17.82 24.82 6.64
C VAL A 377 16.32 25.15 6.72
N LEU A 378 15.86 25.65 7.88
CA LEU A 378 14.47 26.05 8.09
C LEU A 378 14.08 27.25 7.21
N LEU A 379 14.97 28.24 7.07
CA LEU A 379 14.79 29.37 6.16
C LEU A 379 14.67 28.91 4.70
N VAL A 380 15.56 28.01 4.24
CA VAL A 380 15.51 27.45 2.89
C VAL A 380 14.18 26.72 2.65
N LEU A 381 13.74 25.89 3.60
CA LEU A 381 12.46 25.18 3.54
C LEU A 381 11.25 26.13 3.50
N VAL A 382 11.23 27.17 4.34
CA VAL A 382 10.16 28.18 4.35
C VAL A 382 10.12 28.93 3.01
N THR A 383 11.27 29.31 2.47
CA THR A 383 11.36 30.00 1.18
C THR A 383 10.85 29.12 0.04
N LEU A 384 11.23 27.84 0.03
CA LEU A 384 10.71 26.84 -0.90
C LEU A 384 9.20 26.67 -0.77
N VAL A 385 8.67 26.60 0.45
CA VAL A 385 7.24 26.48 0.70
C VAL A 385 6.47 27.69 0.16
N ILE A 386 6.96 28.91 0.38
CA ILE A 386 6.35 30.15 -0.12
C ILE A 386 6.38 30.21 -1.65
N LEU A 387 7.49 29.79 -2.28
CA LEU A 387 7.62 29.75 -3.74
C LEU A 387 6.72 28.69 -4.39
N LEU A 388 6.39 27.61 -3.67
CA LEU A 388 5.60 26.48 -4.15
C LEU A 388 4.11 26.56 -3.78
N SER A 389 3.73 27.45 -2.85
CA SER A 389 2.35 27.76 -2.46
C SER A 389 1.74 28.85 -3.32
#